data_AF-A0A8T9SJP2-F1
#
_entry.id   AF-A0A8T9SJP2-F1
#
_cell.length_a   1.000
_cell.length_b   1.000
_cell.length_c   1.000
_cell.angle_alpha   90.00
_cell.angle_beta   90.00
_cell.angle_gamma   90.00
#
_symmetry.space_group_name_H-M   'P 1'
#
loop_
_entity.id
_entity.type
_entity.pdbx_description
1 polymer ?
#
loop_
_entity_poly.entity_id
_entity_poly.type
_entity_poly.pdbx_seq_one_letter_code
_entity_poly.pdbx_strand_id
1 'polypeptide(L)'
;MCSTKIGSHDSLSTGRVIRYARKNFLNGLPDPVVWVDGSGLSRLNLVTPRTLTGLLLRLHQEVPERRLLSLLAAGGGQGTLRKRYHDAAGPWVWGKTGTLTNNLNMCGYLRTKSGWLVAFSFMNNNHVAESGAMRNEVERVLRQVRDRL
;
A
#
# COMPACT_ATOMS: atom_id res chain seq x y z
N MET A 1 19.00 -14.32 3.84
CA MET A 1 19.45 -13.33 2.82
C MET A 1 19.21 -13.94 1.45
N CYS A 2 18.17 -13.52 0.74
CA CYS A 2 17.82 -14.06 -0.58
C CYS A 2 18.56 -13.29 -1.66
N SER A 3 19.69 -13.83 -2.12
CA SER A 3 20.43 -13.31 -3.27
C SER A 3 21.03 -14.47 -4.04
N THR A 4 20.48 -14.78 -5.22
CA THR A 4 21.07 -15.70 -6.23
C THR A 4 20.13 -15.71 -7.43
N LYS A 5 20.41 -15.34 -8.69
CA LYS A 5 21.55 -14.79 -9.45
C LYS A 5 20.92 -14.19 -10.74
N ILE A 6 21.35 -13.02 -11.20
CA ILE A 6 21.17 -12.58 -12.60
C ILE A 6 22.58 -12.29 -13.11
N GLY A 7 23.22 -13.15 -13.90
CA GLY A 7 24.51 -12.84 -14.56
C GLY A 7 25.78 -12.76 -13.69
N SER A 8 26.93 -13.03 -14.32
CA SER A 8 28.27 -13.15 -13.71
C SER A 8 28.87 -11.82 -13.17
N HIS A 9 28.15 -10.70 -13.28
CA HIS A 9 28.58 -9.38 -12.79
C HIS A 9 27.50 -8.61 -12.01
N ASP A 10 26.36 -9.22 -11.67
CA ASP A 10 25.23 -8.50 -11.07
C ASP A 10 25.02 -8.86 -9.59
N SER A 11 25.59 -8.03 -8.71
CA SER A 11 25.17 -8.05 -7.30
C SER A 11 23.75 -7.49 -7.21
N LEU A 12 22.79 -8.19 -6.59
CA LEU A 12 21.44 -7.61 -6.35
C LEU A 12 21.57 -6.35 -5.48
N SER A 13 21.67 -5.19 -6.13
CA SER A 13 21.97 -3.92 -5.47
C SER A 13 20.68 -3.13 -5.34
N THR A 14 20.15 -3.10 -4.13
CA THR A 14 18.97 -2.30 -3.78
C THR A 14 19.13 -0.85 -4.23
N GLY A 15 20.33 -0.26 -4.06
CA GLY A 15 20.62 1.09 -4.51
C GLY A 15 20.48 1.27 -6.03
N ARG A 16 20.91 0.30 -6.84
CA ARG A 16 20.74 0.34 -8.31
C ARG A 16 19.27 0.27 -8.70
N VAL A 17 18.52 -0.66 -8.10
CA VAL A 17 17.08 -0.84 -8.34
C VAL A 17 16.29 0.40 -7.94
N ILE A 18 16.55 0.96 -6.76
CA ILE A 18 15.89 2.19 -6.29
C ILE A 18 16.21 3.37 -7.21
N ARG A 19 17.48 3.56 -7.61
CA ARG A 19 17.83 4.65 -8.56
C ARG A 19 17.12 4.50 -9.89
N TYR A 20 17.08 3.28 -10.43
CA TYR A 20 16.36 2.99 -11.67
C TYR A 20 14.86 3.27 -11.51
N ALA A 21 14.25 2.80 -10.43
CA ALA A 21 12.82 3.01 -10.19
C ALA A 21 12.46 4.48 -9.98
N ARG A 22 13.29 5.23 -9.25
CA ARG A 22 13.12 6.69 -9.09
C ARG A 22 13.16 7.41 -10.44
N LYS A 23 14.13 7.06 -11.29
CA LYS A 23 14.30 7.68 -12.61
C LYS A 23 13.20 7.33 -13.60
N ASN A 24 12.64 6.12 -13.55
CA ASN A 24 11.74 5.63 -14.59
C ASN A 24 10.27 5.57 -14.18
N PHE A 25 9.97 5.33 -12.90
CA PHE A 25 8.59 5.05 -12.43
C PHE A 25 8.03 6.10 -11.47
N LEU A 26 8.89 6.80 -10.71
CA LEU A 26 8.43 7.74 -9.68
C LEU A 26 8.41 9.20 -10.15
N ASN A 27 8.80 9.47 -11.39
CA ASN A 27 8.69 10.81 -11.98
C ASN A 27 7.22 11.20 -12.17
N GLY A 28 6.90 12.45 -11.85
CA GLY A 28 5.55 13.00 -11.94
C GLY A 28 4.65 12.68 -10.75
N LEU A 29 5.19 12.06 -9.68
CA LEU A 29 4.45 11.91 -8.44
C LEU A 29 4.30 13.27 -7.72
N PRO A 30 3.21 13.48 -6.95
CA PRO A 30 2.89 14.77 -6.33
C PRO A 30 3.98 15.34 -5.41
N ASP A 31 4.63 14.49 -4.62
CA ASP A 31 5.64 14.88 -3.64
C ASP A 31 6.90 13.99 -3.77
N PRO A 32 8.10 14.51 -3.43
CA PRO A 32 9.34 13.74 -3.49
C PRO A 32 9.33 12.54 -2.53
N VAL A 33 10.01 11.47 -2.92
CA VAL A 33 10.13 10.23 -2.13
C VAL A 33 11.59 10.01 -1.70
N VAL A 34 11.79 9.74 -0.42
CA VAL A 34 13.05 9.21 0.11
C VAL A 34 12.89 7.69 0.23
N TRP A 35 13.58 6.96 -0.63
CA TRP A 35 13.48 5.50 -0.71
C TRP A 35 14.84 4.88 -0.38
N VAL A 36 14.91 4.15 0.73
CA VAL A 36 16.13 3.57 1.29
C VAL A 36 16.17 2.05 1.13
N ASP A 37 15.04 1.37 1.29
CA ASP A 37 14.93 -0.08 1.06
C ASP A 37 13.61 -0.51 0.39
N GLY A 38 13.61 -1.69 -0.24
CA GLY A 38 12.43 -2.19 -0.94
C GLY A 38 11.34 -2.78 -0.05
N SER A 39 11.65 -3.12 1.20
CA SER A 39 10.71 -3.80 2.11
C SER A 39 9.87 -2.84 2.95
N GLY A 40 10.35 -1.61 3.15
CA GLY A 40 9.74 -0.64 4.06
C GLY A 40 10.17 -0.81 5.53
N LEU A 41 11.22 -1.57 5.82
CA LEU A 41 11.71 -1.77 7.20
C LEU A 41 12.51 -0.57 7.71
N SER A 42 13.24 0.11 6.82
CA SER A 42 13.96 1.32 7.16
C SER A 42 12.98 2.44 7.51
N ARG A 43 13.18 3.02 8.69
CA ARG A 43 12.49 4.24 9.15
C ARG A 43 12.83 5.47 8.31
N LEU A 44 13.86 5.38 7.47
CA LEU A 44 14.29 6.44 6.57
C LEU A 44 13.53 6.43 5.22
N ASN A 45 12.62 5.46 5.02
CA ASN A 45 11.68 5.54 3.91
C ASN A 45 10.62 6.61 4.21
N LEU A 46 10.62 7.70 3.45
CA LEU A 46 9.70 8.82 3.61
C LEU A 46 8.88 8.99 2.34
N VAL A 47 7.56 8.90 2.50
CA VAL A 47 6.56 9.06 1.44
C VAL A 47 5.33 9.73 2.03
N THR A 48 4.65 10.56 1.24
CA THR A 48 3.39 11.20 1.64
C THR A 48 2.19 10.31 1.26
N PRO A 49 1.06 10.40 1.98
CA PRO A 49 -0.15 9.70 1.57
C PRO A 49 -0.63 10.14 0.17
N ARG A 50 -0.45 11.42 -0.17
CA ARG A 50 -0.77 11.98 -1.49
C ARG A 50 0.03 11.30 -2.60
N THR A 51 1.33 11.10 -2.40
CA THR A 51 2.20 10.40 -3.36
C THR A 51 1.82 8.93 -3.52
N LEU A 52 1.49 8.23 -2.44
CA LEU A 52 1.00 6.85 -2.54
C LEU A 52 -0.34 6.75 -3.28
N THR A 53 -1.27 7.66 -3.02
CA THR A 53 -2.55 7.70 -3.75
C THR A 53 -2.32 8.01 -5.23
N GLY A 54 -1.44 8.96 -5.56
CA GLY A 54 -1.07 9.26 -6.95
C GLY A 54 -0.44 8.05 -7.67
N LEU A 55 0.42 7.31 -6.97
CA LEU A 55 0.99 6.06 -7.49
C LEU A 55 -0.09 5.00 -7.75
N LEU A 56 -1.04 4.82 -6.83
CA LEU A 56 -2.15 3.88 -7.01
C LEU A 56 -3.02 4.26 -8.22
N LEU A 57 -3.38 5.54 -8.35
CA LEU A 57 -4.13 6.01 -9.52
C LEU A 57 -3.42 5.73 -10.84
N ARG A 58 -2.09 5.92 -10.89
CA ARG A 58 -1.27 5.58 -12.05
C ARG A 58 -1.21 4.08 -12.31
N LEU A 59 -1.04 3.26 -11.26
CA LEU A 59 -1.05 1.80 -11.39
C LEU A 59 -2.37 1.28 -11.96
N HIS A 60 -3.50 1.89 -11.58
CA HIS A 60 -4.80 1.55 -12.13
C HIS A 60 -4.94 1.87 -13.63
N GLN A 61 -4.19 2.85 -14.14
CA GLN A 61 -4.15 3.17 -15.58
C GLN A 61 -3.26 2.20 -16.37
N GLU A 62 -2.20 1.68 -15.75
CA GLU A 62 -1.21 0.83 -16.41
C GLU A 62 -1.51 -0.67 -16.30
N VAL A 63 -2.23 -1.10 -15.26
CA VAL A 63 -2.48 -2.52 -14.96
C VAL A 63 -3.98 -2.80 -14.93
N PRO A 64 -4.48 -3.82 -15.67
CA PRO A 64 -5.89 -4.20 -15.61
C PRO A 64 -6.36 -4.46 -14.18
N GLU A 65 -7.53 -3.93 -13.82
CA GLU A 65 -8.07 -3.93 -12.46
C GLU A 65 -8.00 -5.32 -11.80
N ARG A 66 -8.46 -6.36 -12.50
CA ARG A 66 -8.44 -7.74 -12.00
C ARG A 66 -7.05 -8.20 -11.59
N ARG A 67 -6.03 -7.89 -12.40
CA ARG A 67 -4.63 -8.21 -12.12
C ARG A 67 -4.15 -7.39 -10.94
N LEU A 68 -4.43 -6.09 -10.93
CA LEU A 68 -3.98 -5.17 -9.88
C LEU A 68 -4.53 -5.55 -8.50
N LEU A 69 -5.84 -5.81 -8.40
CA LEU A 69 -6.47 -6.21 -7.13
C LEU A 69 -5.97 -7.59 -6.65
N SER A 70 -5.62 -8.51 -7.56
CA SER A 70 -5.07 -9.82 -7.20
C SER A 70 -3.67 -9.78 -6.57
N LEU A 71 -2.92 -8.68 -6.77
CA LEU A 71 -1.58 -8.50 -6.20
C LEU A 71 -1.62 -8.00 -4.74
N LEU A 72 -2.77 -7.52 -4.28
CA LEU A 72 -2.96 -6.93 -2.96
C LEU A 72 -3.71 -7.90 -2.04
N ALA A 73 -3.48 -7.76 -0.73
CA ALA A 73 -4.26 -8.52 0.25
C ALA A 73 -5.71 -8.04 0.22
N ALA A 74 -6.65 -8.98 0.10
CA ALA A 74 -8.08 -8.70 0.09
C ALA A 74 -8.69 -8.85 1.49
N GLY A 75 -9.65 -7.97 1.83
CA GLY A 75 -10.45 -8.07 3.04
C GLY A 75 -11.16 -9.42 3.15
N GLY A 76 -11.04 -10.10 4.29
CA GLY A 76 -11.59 -11.44 4.49
C GLY A 76 -10.96 -12.56 3.66
N GLY A 77 -9.94 -12.25 2.85
CA GLY A 77 -9.22 -13.19 2.00
C GLY A 77 -7.95 -13.74 2.65
N GLN A 78 -6.83 -13.72 1.93
CA GLN A 78 -5.54 -14.17 2.43
C GLN A 78 -4.64 -13.00 2.87
N GLY A 79 -3.61 -13.31 3.66
CA GLY A 79 -2.60 -12.35 4.07
C GLY A 79 -3.02 -11.45 5.24
N THR A 80 -2.55 -10.21 5.25
CA THR A 80 -2.63 -9.31 6.41
C THR A 80 -4.04 -8.79 6.71
N LEU A 81 -4.96 -8.88 5.74
CA LEU A 81 -6.36 -8.46 5.88
C LEU A 81 -7.34 -9.62 6.12
N ARG A 82 -6.85 -10.86 6.27
CA ARG A 82 -7.69 -12.07 6.38
C ARG A 82 -8.77 -12.01 7.45
N LYS A 83 -8.47 -11.39 8.60
CA LYS A 83 -9.39 -11.32 9.76
C LYS A 83 -10.18 -10.00 9.83
N ARG A 84 -10.16 -9.19 8.78
CA ARG A 84 -10.70 -7.81 8.78
C ARG A 84 -11.41 -7.48 7.47
N TYR A 85 -12.21 -6.41 7.50
CA TYR A 85 -12.94 -5.93 6.32
C TYR A 85 -13.86 -6.99 5.71
N HIS A 86 -14.41 -7.89 6.54
CA HIS A 86 -15.37 -8.90 6.10
C HIS A 86 -16.66 -8.26 5.60
N ASP A 87 -17.25 -8.89 4.59
CA ASP A 87 -18.55 -8.55 4.03
C ASP A 87 -19.13 -9.77 3.30
N ALA A 88 -20.46 -9.90 3.31
CA ALA A 88 -21.16 -11.02 2.68
C ALA A 88 -21.10 -10.96 1.14
N ALA A 89 -21.00 -9.76 0.55
CA ALA A 89 -20.90 -9.58 -0.90
C ALA A 89 -19.49 -9.85 -1.45
N GLY A 90 -18.53 -10.20 -0.59
CA GLY A 90 -17.14 -10.45 -0.95
C GLY A 90 -16.20 -9.31 -0.57
N PRO A 91 -14.93 -9.36 -1.04
CA PRO A 91 -13.94 -8.36 -0.68
C PRO A 91 -14.31 -6.99 -1.24
N TRP A 92 -14.24 -5.96 -0.40
CA TRP A 92 -14.45 -4.56 -0.78
C TRP A 92 -13.24 -3.67 -0.47
N VAL A 93 -12.19 -4.23 0.16
CA VAL A 93 -10.90 -3.57 0.38
C VAL A 93 -9.79 -4.46 -0.14
N TRP A 94 -8.86 -3.86 -0.87
CA TRP A 94 -7.60 -4.46 -1.28
C TRP A 94 -6.48 -3.52 -0.89
N GLY A 95 -5.46 -4.01 -0.19
CA GLY A 95 -4.39 -3.10 0.22
C GLY A 95 -3.11 -3.76 0.66
N LYS A 96 -2.09 -2.93 0.77
CA LYS A 96 -0.82 -3.26 1.39
C LYS A 96 -0.78 -2.61 2.77
N THR A 97 -0.54 -3.43 3.78
CA THR A 97 -0.34 -2.97 5.15
C THR A 97 1.15 -2.76 5.43
N GLY A 98 1.46 -1.75 6.23
CA GLY A 98 2.76 -1.52 6.85
C GLY A 98 2.56 -1.27 8.34
N THR A 99 3.17 -2.11 9.19
CA THR A 99 3.13 -1.90 10.65
C THR A 99 4.54 -2.05 11.19
N LEU A 100 4.98 -1.03 11.92
CA LEU A 100 6.17 -1.03 12.77
C LEU A 100 5.78 -0.44 14.13
N THR A 101 6.68 -0.47 15.11
CA THR A 101 6.44 0.17 16.41
C THR A 101 6.08 1.65 16.21
N ASN A 102 4.88 2.03 16.67
CA ASN A 102 4.27 3.36 16.59
C ASN A 102 3.90 3.82 15.17
N ASN A 103 3.89 2.92 14.19
CA ASN A 103 3.52 3.23 12.81
C ASN A 103 2.48 2.21 12.30
N LEU A 104 1.37 2.73 11.78
CA LEU A 104 0.30 1.94 11.22
C LEU A 104 -0.20 2.60 9.94
N ASN A 105 0.23 2.01 8.83
CA ASN A 105 0.01 2.53 7.50
C ASN A 105 -0.72 1.49 6.65
N MET A 106 -1.62 1.96 5.79
CA MET A 106 -2.36 1.12 4.86
C MET A 106 -2.72 1.92 3.63
N CYS A 107 -2.43 1.39 2.45
CA CYS A 107 -2.85 1.99 1.18
C CYS A 107 -3.40 0.90 0.26
N GLY A 108 -4.21 1.31 -0.72
CA GLY A 108 -4.79 0.42 -1.70
C GLY A 108 -6.08 0.95 -2.28
N TYR A 109 -7.00 0.04 -2.60
CA TYR A 109 -8.28 0.35 -3.21
C TYR A 109 -9.43 -0.14 -2.34
N LEU A 110 -10.53 0.60 -2.35
CA LEU A 110 -11.80 0.16 -1.78
C LEU A 110 -12.91 0.27 -2.85
N ARG A 111 -13.83 -0.69 -2.86
CA ARG A 111 -15.04 -0.63 -3.67
C ARG A 111 -16.18 -0.09 -2.82
N THR A 112 -16.80 1.01 -3.26
CA THR A 112 -17.96 1.61 -2.60
C THR A 112 -19.23 0.80 -2.88
N LYS A 113 -20.31 1.05 -2.13
CA LYS A 113 -21.62 0.42 -2.42
C LYS A 113 -22.22 0.87 -3.74
N SER A 114 -21.92 2.09 -4.18
CA SER A 114 -22.30 2.63 -5.48
C SER A 114 -21.48 2.06 -6.65
N GLY A 115 -20.41 1.29 -6.36
CA GLY A 115 -19.60 0.58 -7.36
C GLY A 115 -18.30 1.28 -7.77
N TRP A 116 -18.01 2.47 -7.23
CA TRP A 116 -16.75 3.17 -7.50
C TRP A 116 -15.56 2.43 -6.89
N LEU A 117 -14.45 2.37 -7.63
CA LEU A 117 -13.15 1.99 -7.10
C LEU A 117 -12.40 3.24 -6.65
N VAL A 118 -12.12 3.34 -5.35
CA VAL A 118 -11.47 4.50 -4.75
C VAL A 118 -10.08 4.11 -4.26
N ALA A 119 -9.05 4.81 -4.73
CA ALA A 119 -7.70 4.69 -4.20
C ALA A 119 -7.56 5.46 -2.89
N PHE A 120 -6.88 4.89 -1.90
CA PHE A 120 -6.69 5.52 -0.60
C PHE A 120 -5.29 5.26 -0.02
N SER A 121 -4.90 6.13 0.91
CA SER A 121 -3.69 5.98 1.71
C SER A 121 -3.89 6.56 3.11
N PHE A 122 -3.74 5.71 4.13
CA PHE A 122 -3.68 6.07 5.54
C PHE A 122 -2.26 5.92 6.05
N MET A 123 -1.72 6.97 6.66
CA MET A 123 -0.39 6.95 7.26
C MET A 123 -0.44 7.53 8.67
N ASN A 124 -0.41 6.65 9.68
CA ASN A 124 -0.37 7.05 11.08
C ASN A 124 1.04 6.78 11.62
N ASN A 125 1.83 7.83 11.76
CA ASN A 125 3.18 7.75 12.30
C ASN A 125 3.23 8.29 13.74
N ASN A 126 4.15 7.78 14.54
CA ASN A 126 4.41 8.21 15.92
C ASN A 126 3.17 8.16 16.85
N HIS A 127 2.25 7.21 16.62
CA HIS A 127 1.10 7.05 17.51
C HIS A 127 1.50 6.29 18.78
N VAL A 128 0.95 6.70 19.92
CA VAL A 128 1.10 6.00 21.21
C VAL A 128 -0.06 5.04 21.49
N ALA A 129 -1.11 5.08 20.67
CA ALA A 129 -2.27 4.21 20.79
C ALA A 129 -1.90 2.75 20.50
N GLU A 130 -2.64 1.83 21.11
CA GLU A 130 -2.54 0.41 20.83
C GLU A 130 -2.86 0.14 19.35
N SER A 131 -2.07 -0.74 18.71
CA SER A 131 -2.15 -0.94 17.27
C SER A 131 -3.50 -1.53 16.84
N GLY A 132 -4.19 -2.30 17.70
CA GLY A 132 -5.54 -2.79 17.46
C GLY A 132 -6.55 -1.65 17.36
N ALA A 133 -6.55 -0.74 18.34
CA ALA A 133 -7.43 0.44 18.35
C ALA A 133 -7.25 1.32 17.10
N MET A 134 -6.00 1.61 16.72
CA MET A 134 -5.73 2.40 15.52
C MET A 134 -6.22 1.71 14.24
N ARG A 135 -6.11 0.37 14.14
CA ARG A 135 -6.68 -0.37 13.00
C ARG A 135 -8.20 -0.29 12.97
N ASN A 136 -8.85 -0.35 14.11
CA ASN A 136 -10.31 -0.26 14.20
C ASN A 136 -10.80 1.13 13.74
N GLU A 137 -10.09 2.20 14.07
CA GLU A 137 -10.40 3.55 13.58
C GLU A 137 -10.22 3.69 12.07
N VAL A 138 -9.12 3.16 11.52
CA VAL A 138 -8.92 3.13 10.06
C VAL A 138 -10.05 2.35 9.37
N GLU A 139 -10.42 1.19 9.92
CA GLU A 139 -11.52 0.38 9.39
C GLU A 139 -12.86 1.12 9.45
N ARG A 140 -13.14 1.82 10.55
CA ARG A 140 -14.35 2.64 10.72
C ARG A 140 -14.43 3.72 9.63
N VAL A 141 -13.34 4.45 9.39
CA VAL A 141 -13.32 5.51 8.35
C VAL A 141 -13.49 4.91 6.96
N LEU A 142 -12.80 3.81 6.63
CA LEU A 142 -12.95 3.16 5.32
C LEU A 142 -14.38 2.66 5.07
N ARG A 143 -15.06 2.13 6.10
CA ARG A 143 -16.48 1.75 5.99
C ARG A 143 -17.37 2.95 5.73
N GLN A 144 -17.13 4.08 6.40
CA GLN A 144 -17.87 5.32 6.13
C GLN A 144 -17.68 5.80 4.69
N VAL A 145 -16.45 5.74 4.16
CA VAL A 145 -16.18 6.09 2.76
C VAL A 145 -16.92 5.14 1.81
N ARG A 146 -16.88 3.82 2.05
CA ARG A 146 -17.60 2.83 1.24
C ARG A 146 -19.10 3.10 1.17
N ASP A 147 -19.69 3.47 2.31
CA ASP A 147 -21.14 3.57 2.46
C ASP A 147 -21.70 4.91 1.99
N ARG A 148 -20.88 5.97 1.97
CA ARG A 148 -21.31 7.35 1.65
C ARG A 148 -20.96 7.81 0.24
N LEU A 149 -19.96 7.21 -0.39
CA LEU A 149 -19.62 7.43 -1.80
C LEU A 149 -20.32 6.38 -2.67
#